data_AF-A0A498JFV7-F1
#
_entry.id   AF-A0A498JFV7-F1
#
_cell.length_a   1.000
_cell.length_b   1.000
_cell.length_c   1.000
_cell.angle_alpha   90.00
_cell.angle_beta   90.00
_cell.angle_gamma   90.00
#
_symmetry.space_group_name_H-M   'P 1'
#
loop_
_entity.id
_entity.type
_entity.pdbx_description
1 polymer ?
#
loop_
_entity_poly.entity_id
_entity_poly.type
_entity_poly.pdbx_seq_one_letter_code
_entity_poly.pdbx_strand_id
1 'polypeptide(L)'
;MNEVSEELNEKIRLLSGFSVALRDKIHTDILLQPGDDGPPVPAHRALLAIRLEIFNNILDLDGCKAPPNDTIKLPELNHEELESLLEFLYHGDLSEEKMNKHIYSLSLAADKYGISYLQKLCERHMHKSLSSANALDVLEVADVCSSLTLRENALEYIVKNMHDIIFSAKYDTFALKNPHLCVQISRASLMDDKRNSVVRECY
;
A
#
# COMPACT_ATOMS: atom_id res chain seq x y z
N MET A 1 13.75 15.71 -28.09
CA MET A 1 14.00 15.19 -26.74
C MET A 1 15.23 15.90 -26.21
N ASN A 2 15.25 16.36 -24.96
CA ASN A 2 16.46 16.96 -24.40
C ASN A 2 17.44 15.84 -24.01
N GLU A 3 18.75 16.09 -24.13
CA GLU A 3 19.84 15.14 -23.83
C GLU A 3 19.68 14.49 -22.43
N VAL A 4 19.17 15.24 -21.47
CA VAL A 4 18.82 14.79 -20.11
C VAL A 4 17.75 13.69 -20.09
N SER A 5 16.75 13.75 -20.97
CA SER A 5 15.70 12.72 -21.07
C SER A 5 16.21 11.45 -21.73
N GLU A 6 17.18 11.53 -22.63
CA GLU A 6 17.77 10.34 -23.27
C GLU A 6 18.63 9.57 -22.26
N GLU A 7 19.50 10.26 -21.51
CA GLU A 7 20.29 9.64 -20.44
C GLU A 7 19.41 8.98 -19.37
N LEU A 8 18.30 9.63 -18.98
CA LEU A 8 17.36 9.06 -18.02
C LEU A 8 16.70 7.78 -18.54
N ASN A 9 16.32 7.76 -19.82
CA ASN A 9 15.72 6.59 -20.45
C ASN A 9 16.70 5.41 -20.53
N GLU A 10 17.98 5.67 -20.82
CA GLU A 10 19.02 4.63 -20.82
C GLU A 10 19.21 4.03 -19.42
N LYS A 11 19.25 4.87 -18.37
CA LYS A 11 19.31 4.41 -16.98
C LYS A 11 18.11 3.54 -16.61
N ILE A 12 16.89 3.95 -17.00
CA ILE A 12 15.67 3.19 -16.75
C ILE A 12 15.72 1.82 -17.46
N ARG A 13 16.18 1.77 -18.70
CA ARG A 13 16.31 0.51 -19.46
C ARG A 13 17.32 -0.45 -18.84
N LEU A 14 18.43 0.06 -18.31
CA LEU A 14 19.39 -0.79 -17.61
C LEU A 14 18.76 -1.42 -16.36
N LEU A 15 18.04 -0.61 -15.58
CA LEU A 15 17.40 -1.06 -14.33
C LEU A 15 16.19 -1.98 -14.57
N SER A 16 15.49 -1.85 -15.69
CA SER A 16 14.35 -2.70 -16.02
C SER A 16 14.72 -4.16 -16.34
N GLY A 17 16.01 -4.45 -16.53
CA GLY A 17 16.51 -5.83 -16.70
C GLY A 17 16.18 -6.75 -15.53
N PHE A 18 16.04 -6.22 -14.31
CA PHE A 18 15.63 -7.03 -13.15
C PHE A 18 14.21 -7.58 -13.31
N SER A 19 13.28 -6.81 -13.88
CA SER A 19 11.92 -7.27 -14.15
C SER A 19 11.90 -8.47 -15.13
N VAL A 20 12.83 -8.50 -16.09
CA VAL A 20 13.02 -9.64 -17.00
C VAL A 20 13.47 -10.88 -16.22
N ALA A 21 14.44 -10.73 -15.32
CA ALA A 21 14.92 -11.84 -14.49
C ALA A 21 13.81 -12.44 -13.61
N LEU A 22 12.95 -11.60 -13.01
CA LEU A 22 11.78 -12.07 -12.25
C LEU A 22 10.80 -12.84 -13.13
N ARG A 23 10.36 -12.24 -14.25
CA ARG A 23 9.35 -12.82 -15.15
C ARG A 23 9.80 -14.14 -15.75
N ASP A 24 11.04 -14.19 -16.23
CA ASP A 24 11.60 -15.34 -16.93
C ASP A 24 12.27 -16.32 -15.94
N LYS A 25 12.20 -16.03 -14.63
CA LYS A 25 12.70 -16.86 -13.52
C LYS A 25 14.19 -17.20 -13.65
N ILE A 26 14.97 -16.25 -14.15
CA ILE A 26 16.39 -16.42 -14.42
C ILE A 26 17.16 -16.41 -13.10
N HIS A 27 17.74 -17.55 -12.70
CA HIS A 27 18.57 -17.67 -11.50
C HIS A 27 17.87 -17.31 -10.17
N THR A 28 16.55 -17.52 -10.06
CA THR A 28 15.84 -17.38 -8.79
C THR A 28 16.31 -18.42 -7.76
N ASP A 29 16.46 -18.01 -6.50
CA ASP A 29 17.09 -18.79 -5.42
C ASP A 29 16.27 -18.79 -4.11
N ILE A 30 15.03 -18.30 -4.16
CA ILE A 30 14.07 -18.30 -3.05
C ILE A 30 12.64 -18.37 -3.55
N LEU A 31 11.76 -18.98 -2.75
CA LEU A 31 10.31 -18.99 -2.99
C LEU A 31 9.59 -18.12 -1.95
N LEU A 32 8.62 -17.34 -2.41
CA LEU A 32 7.72 -16.58 -1.55
C LEU A 32 6.33 -17.20 -1.60
N GLN A 33 5.82 -17.61 -0.46
CA GLN A 33 4.53 -18.28 -0.33
C GLN A 33 3.46 -17.25 0.10
N PRO A 34 2.40 -17.03 -0.70
CA PRO A 34 1.29 -16.17 -0.32
C PRO A 34 0.44 -16.80 0.80
N GLY A 35 -0.36 -15.97 1.47
CA GLY A 35 -1.20 -16.34 2.61
C GLY A 35 -2.49 -17.08 2.26
N ASP A 36 -2.90 -17.06 1.00
CA ASP A 36 -4.07 -17.78 0.47
C ASP A 36 -3.75 -19.22 0.05
N ASP A 37 -2.57 -19.73 0.43
CA ASP A 37 -2.01 -21.02 0.00
C ASP A 37 -1.93 -21.16 -1.54
N GLY A 38 -1.93 -20.03 -2.27
CA GLY A 38 -1.68 -19.99 -3.69
C GLY A 38 -0.27 -20.45 -4.06
N PRO A 39 0.04 -20.60 -5.37
CA PRO A 39 1.36 -21.05 -5.81
C PRO A 39 2.48 -20.14 -5.30
N PRO A 40 3.62 -20.70 -4.83
CA PRO A 40 4.78 -19.89 -4.47
C PRO A 40 5.34 -19.12 -5.66
N VAL A 41 5.78 -17.89 -5.42
CA VAL A 41 6.40 -17.02 -6.43
C VAL A 41 7.92 -17.06 -6.27
N PRO A 42 8.69 -17.48 -7.30
CA PRO A 42 10.15 -17.49 -7.24
C PRO A 42 10.73 -16.07 -7.34
N ALA A 43 11.78 -15.81 -6.57
CA ALA A 43 12.43 -14.50 -6.46
C ALA A 43 13.95 -14.64 -6.22
N HIS A 44 14.61 -13.52 -5.94
CA HIS A 44 16.06 -13.42 -5.71
C HIS A 44 16.34 -12.90 -4.30
N ARG A 45 17.05 -13.68 -3.49
CA ARG A 45 17.43 -13.34 -2.11
C ARG A 45 18.13 -11.99 -2.04
N ALA A 46 19.13 -11.78 -2.90
CA ALA A 46 19.91 -10.56 -2.94
C ALA A 46 19.04 -9.32 -3.21
N LEU A 47 18.08 -9.41 -4.13
CA LEU A 47 17.23 -8.26 -4.46
C LEU A 47 16.22 -7.98 -3.34
N LEU A 48 15.64 -9.02 -2.74
CA LEU A 48 14.77 -8.86 -1.57
C LEU A 48 15.52 -8.24 -0.39
N ALA A 49 16.74 -8.70 -0.08
CA ALA A 49 17.58 -8.14 0.98
C ALA A 49 17.88 -6.65 0.78
N ILE A 50 18.17 -6.24 -0.47
CA ILE A 50 18.46 -4.83 -0.79
C ILE A 50 17.21 -3.96 -0.65
N ARG A 51 16.03 -4.48 -0.99
CA ARG A 51 14.79 -3.70 -1.04
C ARG A 51 13.99 -3.70 0.25
N LEU A 52 14.13 -4.75 1.07
CA LEU A 52 13.37 -5.01 2.28
C LEU A 52 14.33 -5.29 3.43
N GLU A 53 14.48 -4.34 4.35
CA GLU A 53 15.40 -4.46 5.49
C GLU A 53 15.12 -5.73 6.33
N ILE A 54 13.84 -6.07 6.50
CA ILE A 54 13.45 -7.30 7.21
C ILE A 54 14.00 -8.56 6.54
N PHE A 55 14.04 -8.61 5.20
CA PHE A 55 14.60 -9.74 4.48
C PHE A 55 16.11 -9.76 4.62
N ASN A 56 16.79 -8.61 4.64
CA ASN A 56 18.22 -8.58 4.92
C ASN A 56 18.51 -9.25 6.27
N ASN A 57 17.76 -8.89 7.32
CA ASN A 57 17.91 -9.49 8.64
C ASN A 57 17.57 -10.99 8.66
N ILE A 58 16.47 -11.41 8.03
CA ILE A 58 16.07 -12.83 7.96
C ILE A 58 17.14 -13.66 7.25
N LEU A 59 17.64 -13.17 6.11
CA LEU A 59 18.60 -13.90 5.27
C LEU A 59 20.00 -13.92 5.90
N ASP A 60 20.38 -12.88 6.65
CA ASP A 60 21.65 -12.81 7.39
C ASP A 60 21.64 -13.73 8.64
N LEU A 61 20.51 -13.80 9.35
CA LEU A 61 20.33 -14.70 10.50
C LEU A 61 20.37 -16.18 10.11
N ASP A 62 19.97 -16.50 8.88
CA ASP A 62 19.91 -17.88 8.38
C ASP A 62 21.25 -18.42 7.85
N GLY A 63 22.32 -17.62 8.00
CA GLY A 63 23.72 -18.05 7.93
C GLY A 63 24.01 -19.13 6.87
N CYS A 64 23.76 -18.86 5.59
CA CYS A 64 24.11 -19.72 4.45
C CYS A 64 23.63 -21.20 4.53
N LYS A 65 22.68 -21.55 5.40
CA LYS A 65 22.29 -22.96 5.66
C LYS A 65 20.89 -23.34 5.21
N ALA A 66 20.08 -22.38 4.78
CA ALA A 66 18.77 -22.68 4.24
C ALA A 66 18.89 -23.53 2.96
N PRO A 67 18.08 -24.60 2.82
CA PRO A 67 18.08 -25.42 1.62
C PRO A 67 17.72 -24.57 0.38
N PRO A 68 18.12 -25.01 -0.84
CA PRO A 68 17.91 -24.28 -2.09
C PRO A 68 16.44 -23.99 -2.47
N ASN A 69 15.47 -24.44 -1.67
CA ASN A 69 14.03 -24.17 -1.81
C ASN A 69 13.47 -23.49 -0.55
N ASP A 70 14.27 -22.61 0.04
CA ASP A 70 13.83 -21.84 1.19
C ASP A 70 12.57 -21.05 0.83
N THR A 71 11.53 -21.23 1.65
CA THR A 71 10.20 -20.69 1.36
C THR A 71 9.82 -19.75 2.49
N ILE A 72 9.75 -18.46 2.18
CA ILE A 72 9.31 -17.43 3.14
C ILE A 72 7.83 -17.14 2.90
N LYS A 73 7.03 -17.23 3.97
CA LYS A 73 5.60 -16.94 3.92
C LYS A 73 5.32 -15.44 4.11
N LEU A 74 4.46 -14.89 3.26
CA LEU A 74 3.93 -13.53 3.34
C LEU A 74 2.40 -13.62 3.52
N PRO A 75 1.94 -13.94 4.76
CA PRO A 75 0.58 -14.40 5.01
C PRO A 75 -0.51 -13.32 4.81
N GLU A 76 -0.13 -12.06 4.75
CA GLU A 76 -1.06 -10.93 4.54
C GLU A 76 -1.35 -10.64 3.06
N LEU A 77 -0.65 -11.30 2.14
CA LEU A 77 -0.84 -11.10 0.70
C LEU A 77 -1.37 -12.38 0.07
N ASN A 78 -2.41 -12.24 -0.75
CA ASN A 78 -2.80 -13.31 -1.68
C ASN A 78 -1.79 -13.40 -2.84
N HIS A 79 -1.96 -14.41 -3.70
CA HIS A 79 -1.02 -14.63 -4.80
C HIS A 79 -0.84 -13.42 -5.73
N GLU A 80 -1.94 -12.77 -6.17
CA GLU A 80 -1.88 -11.63 -7.09
C GLU A 80 -1.28 -10.37 -6.44
N GLU A 81 -1.57 -10.16 -5.15
CA GLU A 81 -1.00 -9.07 -4.36
C GLU A 81 0.50 -9.26 -4.15
N LEU A 82 0.94 -10.50 -3.91
CA LEU A 82 2.35 -10.86 -3.81
C LEU A 82 3.08 -10.64 -5.14
N GLU A 83 2.48 -11.05 -6.26
CA GLU A 83 3.04 -10.77 -7.59
C GLU A 83 3.16 -9.26 -7.84
N SER A 84 2.14 -8.49 -7.46
CA SER A 84 2.16 -7.02 -7.60
C SER A 84 3.23 -6.38 -6.72
N LEU A 85 3.40 -6.85 -5.47
CA LEU A 85 4.47 -6.38 -4.60
C LEU A 85 5.85 -6.67 -5.21
N LEU A 86 6.05 -7.89 -5.74
CA LEU A 86 7.31 -8.27 -6.36
C LEU A 86 7.59 -7.47 -7.62
N GLU A 87 6.61 -7.29 -8.50
CA GLU A 87 6.78 -6.43 -9.67
C GLU A 87 7.24 -5.04 -9.26
N PHE A 88 6.65 -4.44 -8.23
CA PHE A 88 7.09 -3.16 -7.70
C PHE A 88 8.54 -3.19 -7.20
N LEU A 89 8.94 -4.23 -6.45
CA LEU A 89 10.31 -4.33 -5.91
C LEU A 89 11.38 -4.43 -7.01
N TYR A 90 11.03 -5.00 -8.17
CA TYR A 90 11.94 -5.20 -9.29
C TYR A 90 11.90 -4.05 -10.30
N HIS A 91 10.73 -3.45 -10.52
CA HIS A 91 10.52 -2.41 -11.52
C HIS A 91 10.53 -0.98 -10.96
N GLY A 92 10.06 -0.82 -9.72
CA GLY A 92 9.90 0.48 -9.05
C GLY A 92 8.59 1.20 -9.36
N ASP A 93 7.68 0.58 -10.14
CA ASP A 93 6.38 1.14 -10.47
C ASP A 93 5.34 0.02 -10.72
N LEU A 94 4.07 0.39 -10.75
CA LEU A 94 2.95 -0.52 -11.05
C LEU A 94 1.96 0.14 -12.01
N SER A 95 1.27 -0.70 -12.80
CA SER A 95 0.18 -0.21 -13.64
C SER A 95 -0.96 0.36 -12.78
N GLU A 96 -1.69 1.32 -13.34
CA GLU A 96 -2.85 1.92 -12.67
C GLU A 96 -3.92 0.86 -12.31
N GLU A 97 -4.08 -0.16 -13.15
CA GLU A 97 -4.97 -1.30 -12.88
C GLU A 97 -4.57 -2.05 -11.62
N LYS A 98 -3.29 -2.42 -11.49
CA LYS A 98 -2.78 -3.15 -10.31
C LYS A 98 -2.83 -2.29 -9.06
N MET A 99 -2.48 -1.01 -9.18
CA MET A 99 -2.63 -0.05 -8.10
C MET A 99 -4.08 0.01 -7.64
N ASN A 100 -5.05 0.23 -8.53
CA ASN A 100 -6.46 0.29 -8.17
C ASN A 100 -6.98 -1.00 -7.52
N LYS A 101 -6.56 -2.15 -8.04
CA LYS A 101 -7.04 -3.45 -7.56
C LYS A 101 -6.48 -3.81 -6.17
N HIS A 102 -5.22 -3.47 -5.90
CA HIS A 102 -4.49 -3.96 -4.74
C HIS A 102 -4.02 -2.85 -3.77
N ILE A 103 -4.50 -1.61 -3.94
CA ILE A 103 -3.99 -0.43 -3.22
C ILE A 103 -3.89 -0.59 -1.71
N TYR A 104 -4.91 -1.18 -1.08
CA TYR A 104 -4.98 -1.33 0.38
C TYR A 104 -3.97 -2.35 0.88
N SER A 105 -3.95 -3.55 0.28
CA SER A 105 -3.02 -4.62 0.62
C SER A 105 -1.56 -4.20 0.36
N LEU A 106 -1.31 -3.48 -0.74
CA LEU A 106 0.01 -2.91 -1.04
C LEU A 106 0.43 -1.85 -0.02
N SER A 107 -0.49 -1.00 0.46
CA SER A 107 -0.17 -0.03 1.51
C SER A 107 0.14 -0.72 2.84
N LEU A 108 -0.66 -1.71 3.24
CA LEU A 108 -0.42 -2.48 4.46
C LEU A 108 0.92 -3.24 4.41
N ALA A 109 1.25 -3.84 3.26
CA ALA A 109 2.54 -4.49 3.05
C ALA A 109 3.70 -3.48 3.02
N ALA A 110 3.51 -2.31 2.40
CA ALA A 110 4.53 -1.28 2.36
C ALA A 110 4.88 -0.78 3.77
N ASP A 111 3.88 -0.54 4.62
CA ASP A 111 4.09 -0.18 6.02
C ASP A 111 4.78 -1.32 6.79
N LYS A 112 4.22 -2.54 6.71
CA LYS A 112 4.76 -3.73 7.40
C LYS A 112 6.21 -4.04 7.04
N TYR A 113 6.59 -3.85 5.78
CA TYR A 113 7.92 -4.18 5.25
C TYR A 113 8.85 -2.97 5.10
N GLY A 114 8.43 -1.78 5.55
CA GLY A 114 9.26 -0.57 5.52
C GLY A 114 9.52 0.01 4.13
N ILE A 115 8.66 -0.26 3.15
CA ILE A 115 8.81 0.17 1.74
C ILE A 115 8.30 1.60 1.58
N SER A 116 9.08 2.56 2.10
CA SER A 116 8.71 3.97 2.18
C SER A 116 8.25 4.59 0.84
N TYR A 117 8.82 4.17 -0.29
CA TYR A 117 8.43 4.70 -1.60
C TYR A 117 7.06 4.18 -2.06
N LEU A 118 6.79 2.87 -1.87
CA LEU A 118 5.48 2.29 -2.17
C LEU A 118 4.40 2.92 -1.29
N GLN A 119 4.68 3.10 0.00
CA GLN A 119 3.74 3.74 0.93
C GLN A 119 3.34 5.14 0.44
N LYS A 120 4.30 5.99 0.05
CA LYS A 120 4.03 7.32 -0.51
C LYS A 120 3.23 7.25 -1.82
N LEU A 121 3.51 6.26 -2.66
CA LEU A 121 2.78 6.05 -3.90
C LEU A 121 1.32 5.69 -3.62
N CYS A 122 1.08 4.77 -2.69
CA CYS A 122 -0.24 4.35 -2.25
C CYS A 122 -1.04 5.50 -1.64
N GLU A 123 -0.44 6.27 -0.72
CA GLU A 123 -1.09 7.42 -0.09
C GLU A 123 -1.51 8.47 -1.12
N ARG A 124 -0.62 8.80 -2.07
CA ARG A 124 -0.92 9.76 -3.14
C ARG A 124 -2.05 9.26 -4.04
N HIS A 125 -2.09 7.97 -4.32
CA HIS A 125 -3.13 7.36 -5.14
C HIS A 125 -4.48 7.40 -4.44
N MET A 126 -4.55 6.92 -3.18
CA MET A 126 -5.76 6.93 -2.35
C MET A 126 -6.31 8.35 -2.16
N HIS A 127 -5.43 9.34 -1.93
CA HIS A 127 -5.84 10.74 -1.82
C HIS A 127 -6.51 11.25 -3.11
N LYS A 128 -5.94 10.92 -4.29
CA LYS A 128 -6.50 11.34 -5.59
C LYS A 128 -7.81 10.62 -5.94
N SER A 129 -7.95 9.36 -5.54
CA SER A 129 -9.12 8.54 -5.84
C SER A 129 -10.21 8.58 -4.76
N LEU A 130 -10.09 9.47 -3.77
CA LEU A 130 -10.99 9.51 -2.63
C LEU A 130 -12.43 9.81 -3.06
N SER A 131 -13.37 8.98 -2.59
CA SER A 131 -14.78 9.02 -2.96
C SER A 131 -15.66 8.46 -1.83
N SER A 132 -16.97 8.73 -1.86
CA SER A 132 -17.91 8.15 -0.89
C SER A 132 -17.89 6.61 -0.88
N ALA A 133 -17.51 5.98 -2.00
CA ALA A 133 -17.42 4.54 -2.12
C ALA A 133 -16.24 3.94 -1.33
N ASN A 134 -15.15 4.69 -1.16
CA ASN A 134 -13.89 4.18 -0.59
C ASN A 134 -13.37 4.93 0.65
N ALA A 135 -13.97 6.08 1.02
CA ALA A 135 -13.43 6.91 2.09
C ALA A 135 -13.32 6.19 3.45
N LEU A 136 -14.24 5.28 3.75
CA LEU A 136 -14.18 4.45 4.96
C LEU A 136 -13.01 3.45 4.94
N ASP A 137 -12.72 2.83 3.79
CA ASP A 137 -11.59 1.90 3.66
C ASP A 137 -10.26 2.67 3.76
N VAL A 138 -10.19 3.84 3.08
CA VAL A 138 -9.02 4.71 3.13
C VAL A 138 -8.75 5.18 4.56
N LEU A 139 -9.80 5.51 5.32
CA LEU A 139 -9.67 5.88 6.72
C LEU A 139 -9.12 4.72 7.58
N GLU A 140 -9.61 3.50 7.34
CA GLU A 140 -9.14 2.31 8.05
C GLU A 140 -7.64 2.04 7.76
N VAL A 141 -7.25 2.06 6.48
CA VAL A 141 -5.84 1.87 6.09
C VAL A 141 -4.95 2.98 6.65
N ALA A 142 -5.41 4.23 6.62
CA ALA A 142 -4.64 5.34 7.17
C ALA A 142 -4.44 5.23 8.69
N ASP A 143 -5.42 4.68 9.41
CA ASP A 143 -5.30 4.43 10.85
C ASP A 143 -4.29 3.30 11.14
N VAL A 144 -4.36 2.19 10.39
CA VAL A 144 -3.45 1.05 10.54
C VAL A 144 -2.00 1.44 10.21
N CYS A 145 -1.77 2.11 9.08
CA CYS A 145 -0.44 2.59 8.67
C CYS A 145 0.01 3.84 9.44
N SER A 146 -0.76 4.32 10.42
CA SER A 146 -0.47 5.57 11.16
C SER A 146 -0.20 6.79 10.26
N SER A 147 -0.84 6.84 9.08
CA SER A 147 -0.67 7.91 8.10
C SER A 147 -1.55 9.10 8.46
N LEU A 148 -0.97 10.07 9.17
CA LEU A 148 -1.68 11.26 9.66
C LEU A 148 -2.34 12.05 8.53
N THR A 149 -1.58 12.34 7.47
CA THR A 149 -2.06 13.14 6.33
C THR A 149 -3.21 12.44 5.61
N LEU A 150 -3.10 11.14 5.34
CA LEU A 150 -4.16 10.41 4.65
C LEU A 150 -5.42 10.30 5.52
N ARG A 151 -5.24 10.10 6.83
CA ARG A 151 -6.33 10.05 7.81
C ARG A 151 -7.09 11.37 7.87
N GLU A 152 -6.39 12.50 7.92
CA GLU A 152 -7.00 13.83 7.92
C GLU A 152 -7.80 14.09 6.63
N ASN A 153 -7.23 13.76 5.47
CA ASN A 153 -7.92 13.89 4.18
C ASN A 153 -9.19 13.02 4.11
N ALA A 154 -9.11 11.77 4.58
CA ALA A 154 -10.24 10.85 4.62
C ALA A 154 -11.34 11.36 5.57
N LEU A 155 -10.99 11.81 6.78
CA LEU A 155 -11.93 12.39 7.73
C LEU A 155 -12.60 13.65 7.16
N GLU A 156 -11.85 14.56 6.55
CA GLU A 156 -12.41 15.76 5.94
C GLU A 156 -13.41 15.42 4.83
N TYR A 157 -13.08 14.44 3.97
CA TYR A 157 -13.99 13.98 2.93
C TYR A 157 -15.25 13.35 3.51
N ILE A 158 -15.11 12.50 4.53
CA ILE A 158 -16.24 11.85 5.20
C ILE A 158 -17.16 12.88 5.81
N VAL A 159 -16.63 13.87 6.53
CA VAL A 159 -17.44 14.92 7.16
C VAL A 159 -18.21 15.74 6.12
N LYS A 160 -17.56 16.12 5.01
CA LYS A 160 -18.22 16.85 3.91
C LYS A 160 -19.34 16.06 3.24
N ASN A 161 -19.26 14.73 3.23
CA ASN A 161 -20.23 13.84 2.59
C ASN A 161 -20.95 12.95 3.63
N MET A 162 -21.04 13.42 4.87
CA MET A 162 -21.38 12.58 6.02
C MET A 162 -22.77 11.96 5.90
N HIS A 163 -23.74 12.72 5.37
CA HIS A 163 -25.10 12.24 5.18
C HIS A 163 -25.14 10.98 4.32
N ASP A 164 -24.47 10.97 3.17
CA ASP A 164 -24.51 9.82 2.25
C ASP A 164 -23.73 8.63 2.81
N ILE A 165 -22.65 8.90 3.54
CA ILE A 165 -21.79 7.85 4.10
C ILE A 165 -22.45 7.18 5.30
N ILE A 166 -22.98 7.94 6.26
CA ILE A 166 -23.48 7.40 7.53
C ILE A 166 -24.72 6.51 7.38
N PHE A 167 -25.54 6.77 6.35
CA PHE A 167 -26.73 5.97 6.04
C PHE A 167 -26.44 4.82 5.07
N SER A 168 -25.18 4.60 4.69
CA SER A 168 -24.79 3.48 3.83
C SER A 168 -24.64 2.19 4.65
N ALA A 169 -25.01 1.05 4.06
CA ALA A 169 -24.79 -0.27 4.68
C ALA A 169 -23.30 -0.55 4.97
N LYS A 170 -22.39 0.11 4.25
CA LYS A 170 -20.96 0.04 4.47
C LYS A 170 -20.54 0.72 5.78
N TYR A 171 -21.24 1.77 6.20
CA TYR A 171 -20.98 2.40 7.48
C TYR A 171 -21.39 1.50 8.64
N ASP A 172 -22.48 0.74 8.52
CA ASP A 172 -22.90 -0.21 9.56
C ASP A 172 -21.82 -1.26 9.84
N THR A 173 -21.24 -1.86 8.78
CA THR A 173 -20.15 -2.84 8.92
C THR A 173 -18.87 -2.20 9.42
N PHE A 174 -18.53 -0.99 8.93
CA PHE A 174 -17.40 -0.21 9.39
C PHE A 174 -17.51 0.12 10.89
N ALA A 175 -18.69 0.52 11.36
CA ALA A 175 -18.89 0.94 12.74
C ALA A 175 -18.75 -0.20 13.74
N LEU A 176 -19.20 -1.40 13.36
CA LEU A 176 -19.01 -2.60 14.17
C LEU A 176 -17.54 -3.00 14.29
N LYS A 177 -16.77 -2.83 13.20
CA LYS A 177 -15.34 -3.18 13.16
C LYS A 177 -14.46 -2.12 13.82
N ASN A 178 -14.81 -0.84 13.68
CA ASN A 178 -13.94 0.30 14.00
C ASN A 178 -14.64 1.34 14.90
N PRO A 179 -15.04 0.99 16.14
CA PRO A 179 -15.76 1.91 17.02
C PRO A 179 -14.94 3.16 17.37
N HIS A 180 -13.61 3.07 17.43
CA HIS A 180 -12.74 4.24 17.67
C HIS A 180 -12.75 5.22 16.50
N LEU A 181 -12.81 4.72 15.25
CA LEU A 181 -12.91 5.57 14.07
C LEU A 181 -14.28 6.26 13.98
N CYS A 182 -15.36 5.60 14.39
CA CYS A 182 -16.66 6.27 14.52
C CYS A 182 -16.60 7.46 15.47
N VAL A 183 -15.94 7.30 16.63
CA VAL A 183 -15.74 8.41 17.58
C VAL A 183 -14.92 9.53 16.94
N GLN A 184 -13.89 9.22 16.15
CA GLN A 184 -13.11 10.23 15.42
C GLN A 184 -13.96 10.98 14.39
N ILE A 185 -14.78 10.27 13.61
CA ILE A 185 -15.71 10.86 12.63
C ILE A 185 -16.71 11.79 13.33
N SER A 186 -17.35 11.34 14.41
CA SER A 186 -18.32 12.15 15.16
C SER A 186 -17.69 13.42 15.73
N ARG A 187 -16.46 13.33 16.27
CA ARG A 187 -15.71 14.50 16.76
C ARG A 187 -15.38 15.46 15.63
N ALA A 188 -14.89 14.95 14.50
CA ALA A 188 -14.54 15.77 13.33
C ALA A 188 -15.77 16.52 12.77
N SER A 189 -16.92 15.86 12.71
CA SER A 189 -18.19 16.48 12.29
C SER A 189 -18.61 17.63 13.21
N LEU A 190 -18.60 17.43 14.54
CA LEU A 190 -18.96 18.49 15.49
C LEU A 190 -17.98 19.68 15.48
N MET A 191 -16.71 19.44 15.15
CA MET A 191 -15.73 20.52 15.00
C MET A 191 -15.96 21.33 13.72
N ASP A 192 -16.39 20.69 12.63
CA ASP A 192 -16.72 21.37 11.38
C ASP A 192 -17.98 22.24 11.53
N ASP A 193 -19.01 21.76 12.22
CA ASP A 193 -20.23 22.54 12.51
C ASP A 193 -19.92 23.83 13.27
N LYS A 194 -19.06 23.74 14.30
CA LYS A 194 -18.59 24.92 15.06
C LYS A 194 -17.81 25.90 14.20
N ARG A 195 -16.97 25.40 13.28
CA ARG A 195 -16.22 26.26 12.35
C ARG A 195 -17.19 27.01 11.43
N ASN A 196 -18.20 26.32 10.90
CA ASN A 196 -19.20 26.92 10.01
C ASN A 196 -20.13 27.90 10.73
N SER A 197 -20.46 27.69 12.00
CA SER A 197 -21.26 28.64 12.78
C SER A 197 -20.51 29.94 13.07
N VAL A 198 -19.23 29.86 13.45
CA VAL A 198 -18.39 31.05 13.71
C VAL A 198 -18.21 31.90 12.45
N VAL A 199 -18.01 31.26 11.29
CA VAL A 199 -17.91 31.98 10.00
C VAL A 199 -19.21 32.71 9.66
N ARG A 200 -20.37 32.12 9.96
CA ARG A 200 -21.68 32.76 9.72
C ARG A 200 -21.98 33.93 10.66
N GLU A 201 -21.40 33.97 11.85
CA GLU A 201 -21.55 35.09 12.80
C GLU A 201 -20.66 36.30 12.47
N CYS A 202 -19.69 36.14 11.57
CA CYS A 202 -18.74 37.18 11.16
C CYS A 202 -19.16 37.94 9.89
N TYR A 203 -20.33 37.66 9.33
CA TYR A 203 -20.96 38.36 8.19
C TYR A 203 -22.35 38.88 8.59
#